data_AF-A0A7Z9HZ51-F1
#
_entry.id   AF-A0A7Z9HZ51-F1
#
_cell.length_a   1.000
_cell.length_b   1.000
_cell.length_c   1.000
_cell.angle_alpha   90.00
_cell.angle_beta   90.00
_cell.angle_gamma   90.00
#
_symmetry.space_group_name_H-M   'P 1'
#
loop_
_entity.id
_entity.type
_entity.pdbx_description
1 polymer ?
#
loop_
_entity_poly.entity_id
_entity_poly.type
_entity_poly.pdbx_seq_one_letter_code
_entity_poly.pdbx_strand_id
1 'polypeptide(L)'
;MTDLYILNGNNEPEPIPETDLIQWGKWLDTAEASGRRIVGESNVENFHIRTVFGGCDNNWDGGAPVVFETRVTEGGERRDLYLRRYETWQHAESGHEEVCRQIRDELASAE
;
A
#
# COMPACT_ATOMS: atom_id res chain seq x y z
N MET A 1 4.04 1.00 22.35
CA MET A 1 3.33 0.83 21.06
C MET A 1 4.33 1.26 20.00
N THR A 2 4.37 0.64 18.83
CA THR A 2 5.26 1.10 17.76
C THR A 2 4.41 1.43 16.56
N ASP A 3 4.77 2.52 15.88
CA ASP A 3 4.11 2.95 14.66
C ASP A 3 4.78 2.36 13.41
N LEU A 4 5.79 1.50 13.58
CA LEU A 4 6.63 0.99 12.50
C LEU A 4 6.55 -0.53 12.38
N TYR A 5 6.42 -0.99 11.14
CA TYR A 5 6.17 -2.39 10.80
C TYR A 5 7.05 -2.81 9.63
N ILE A 6 7.39 -4.10 9.59
CA ILE A 6 7.99 -4.79 8.44
C ILE A 6 7.08 -5.95 8.01
N LEU A 7 7.29 -6.51 6.83
CA LEU A 7 6.61 -7.76 6.42
C LEU A 7 7.48 -8.96 6.79
N ASN A 8 6.87 -9.93 7.48
CA ASN A 8 7.48 -11.23 7.71
C ASN A 8 7.47 -12.11 6.43
N GLY A 9 7.90 -13.36 6.53
CA GLY A 9 7.94 -14.30 5.39
C GLY A 9 6.56 -14.64 4.79
N ASN A 10 5.47 -14.41 5.53
CA ASN A 10 4.10 -14.74 5.16
C ASN A 10 3.28 -13.52 4.72
N ASN A 11 3.94 -12.36 4.48
CA ASN A 11 3.27 -11.09 4.16
C ASN A 11 2.45 -10.48 5.32
N GLU A 12 2.71 -10.88 6.56
CA GLU A 12 2.04 -10.29 7.72
C GLU A 12 2.87 -9.14 8.29
N PRO A 13 2.26 -8.01 8.68
CA PRO A 13 2.95 -6.93 9.37
C PRO A 13 3.46 -7.38 10.74
N GLU A 14 4.75 -7.21 10.98
CA GLU A 14 5.39 -7.43 12.26
C GLU A 14 5.90 -6.09 12.82
N PRO A 15 5.52 -5.73 14.06
CA PRO A 15 5.94 -4.47 14.68
C PRO A 15 7.45 -4.47 14.95
N ILE A 16 8.12 -3.36 14.64
CA ILE A 16 9.54 -3.12 14.96
C ILE A 16 9.65 -2.10 16.10
N PRO A 17 10.44 -2.33 17.15
CA PRO A 17 10.64 -1.35 18.21
C PRO A 17 11.12 0.01 17.69
N GLU A 18 10.63 1.11 18.28
CA GLU A 18 11.01 2.48 17.90
C GLU A 18 12.51 2.75 18.03
N THR A 19 13.24 2.01 18.87
CA THR A 19 14.70 2.17 18.99
C THR A 19 15.46 1.73 17.74
N ASP A 20 14.79 1.01 16.83
CA ASP A 20 15.40 0.36 15.68
C ASP A 20 15.08 1.09 14.36
N LEU A 21 14.84 2.41 14.41
CA LEU A 21 14.53 3.26 13.24
C LEU A 21 15.46 3.03 12.04
N ILE A 22 16.76 2.92 12.30
CA ILE A 22 17.77 2.70 11.25
C ILE A 22 17.58 1.33 10.60
N GLN A 23 17.25 0.30 11.38
CA GLN A 23 16.99 -1.04 10.87
C GLN A 23 15.69 -1.07 10.06
N TRP A 24 14.64 -0.43 10.56
CA TRP A 24 13.39 -0.27 9.83
C TRP A 24 13.59 0.45 8.49
N GLY A 25 14.32 1.58 8.49
CA GLY A 25 14.63 2.33 7.27
C GLY A 25 15.41 1.49 6.24
N LYS A 26 16.44 0.75 6.69
CA LYS A 26 17.19 -0.17 5.82
C LYS A 26 16.32 -1.29 5.25
N TRP A 27 15.40 -1.83 6.05
CA TRP A 27 14.46 -2.82 5.57
C TRP A 27 13.53 -2.23 4.51
N LEU A 28 13.01 -1.02 4.75
CA LEU A 28 12.10 -0.35 3.81
C LEU A 28 12.79 -0.06 2.47
N ASP A 29 14.02 0.46 2.50
CA ASP A 29 14.83 0.71 1.31
C ASP A 29 15.06 -0.59 0.52
N THR A 30 15.42 -1.67 1.21
CA THR A 30 15.63 -2.99 0.60
C THR A 30 14.34 -3.56 0.04
N ALA A 31 13.22 -3.39 0.75
CA ALA A 31 11.91 -3.88 0.34
C ALA A 31 11.34 -3.10 -0.85
N GLU A 32 11.64 -1.81 -0.94
CA GLU A 32 11.33 -0.99 -2.11
C GLU A 32 12.16 -1.41 -3.32
N ALA A 33 13.48 -1.54 -3.16
CA ALA A 33 14.38 -1.92 -4.25
C ALA A 33 14.10 -3.34 -4.80
N SER A 34 13.69 -4.27 -3.93
CA SER A 34 13.36 -5.66 -4.33
C SER A 34 11.91 -5.84 -4.78
N GLY A 35 11.04 -4.85 -4.59
CA GLY A 35 9.60 -4.99 -4.80
C GLY A 35 8.87 -5.80 -3.72
N ARG A 36 9.55 -6.21 -2.64
CA ARG A 36 8.97 -6.99 -1.52
C ARG A 36 7.74 -6.35 -0.91
N ARG A 37 7.64 -5.01 -0.95
CA ARG A 37 6.53 -4.22 -0.42
C ARG A 37 5.36 -4.04 -1.38
N ILE A 38 5.46 -4.50 -2.63
CA ILE A 38 4.40 -4.32 -3.65
C ILE A 38 3.38 -5.45 -3.50
N VAL A 39 2.14 -5.09 -3.22
CA VAL A 39 1.00 -6.02 -3.15
C VAL A 39 0.41 -6.22 -4.55
N GLY A 40 0.25 -5.13 -5.29
CA GLY A 40 -0.29 -5.14 -6.64
C GLY A 40 0.07 -3.87 -7.41
N GLU A 41 0.26 -3.99 -8.72
CA GLU A 41 0.56 -2.87 -9.59
C GLU A 41 -0.12 -3.09 -10.94
N SER A 42 -0.95 -2.13 -11.36
CA SER A 42 -1.76 -2.21 -12.56
C SER A 42 -1.78 -0.88 -13.31
N ASN A 43 -1.89 -0.94 -14.63
CA ASN A 43 -2.18 0.22 -15.47
C ASN A 43 -3.56 0.02 -16.11
N VAL A 44 -4.41 1.03 -16.05
CA VAL A 44 -5.71 1.07 -16.72
C VAL A 44 -5.80 2.39 -17.48
N GLU A 45 -5.67 2.34 -18.79
CA GLU A 45 -5.53 3.52 -19.66
C GLU A 45 -4.42 4.47 -19.14
N ASN A 46 -4.78 5.70 -18.78
CA ASN A 46 -3.86 6.71 -18.23
C ASN A 46 -3.70 6.64 -16.70
N PHE A 47 -4.38 5.72 -16.00
CA PHE A 47 -4.27 5.55 -14.56
C PHE A 47 -3.27 4.46 -14.17
N HIS A 48 -2.41 4.79 -13.21
CA HIS A 48 -1.52 3.85 -12.54
C HIS A 48 -2.06 3.56 -11.14
N ILE A 49 -2.34 2.29 -10.86
CA ILE A 49 -2.83 1.82 -9.57
C ILE A 49 -1.72 1.03 -8.91
N ARG A 50 -1.29 1.47 -7.73
CA ARG A 50 -0.24 0.79 -6.96
C ARG A 50 -0.70 0.54 -5.54
N THR A 51 -0.62 -0.72 -5.13
CA THR A 51 -0.92 -1.13 -3.76
C THR A 51 0.37 -1.61 -3.11
N VAL A 52 0.71 -1.02 -1.97
CA VAL A 52 1.97 -1.27 -1.27
C VAL A 52 1.76 -1.42 0.22
N PHE A 53 2.70 -2.12 0.85
CA PHE A 53 2.98 -1.98 2.27
C PHE A 53 3.73 -0.67 2.52
N GLY A 54 3.16 0.20 3.35
CA GLY A 54 3.70 1.49 3.75
C GLY A 54 4.75 1.39 4.85
N GLY A 55 4.58 0.45 5.78
CA GLY A 55 5.47 0.22 6.92
C GLY A 55 5.28 1.17 8.10
N CYS A 56 4.44 2.20 7.97
CA CYS A 56 4.01 3.06 9.07
C CYS A 56 2.53 2.85 9.36
N ASP A 57 2.16 2.84 10.62
CA ASP A 57 0.76 2.83 11.04
C ASP A 57 0.12 4.19 10.77
N ASN A 58 -0.98 4.17 10.02
CA ASN A 58 -1.80 5.34 9.73
C ASN A 58 -3.07 5.39 10.60
N ASN A 59 -3.22 4.48 11.57
CA ASN A 59 -4.34 4.46 12.50
C ASN A 59 -4.03 5.28 13.76
N TRP A 60 -4.39 6.55 13.76
CA TRP A 60 -4.14 7.45 14.90
C TRP A 60 -5.16 7.30 16.04
N ASP A 61 -6.23 6.53 15.84
CA ASP A 61 -7.31 6.36 16.80
C ASP A 61 -7.14 5.11 17.71
N GLY A 62 -6.00 4.41 17.61
CA GLY A 62 -5.62 3.33 18.53
C GLY A 62 -6.28 1.96 18.27
N GLY A 63 -6.66 1.68 17.02
CA GLY A 63 -7.19 0.39 16.57
C GLY A 63 -6.14 -0.56 15.97
N ALA A 64 -6.59 -1.48 15.10
CA ALA A 64 -5.68 -2.34 14.35
C ALA A 64 -4.79 -1.50 13.40
N PRO A 65 -3.51 -1.85 13.21
CA PRO A 65 -2.59 -1.04 12.43
C PRO A 65 -3.00 -0.97 10.96
N VAL A 66 -2.97 0.23 10.39
CA VAL A 66 -3.33 0.49 8.99
C VAL A 66 -2.05 0.83 8.23
N VAL A 67 -1.47 -0.21 7.63
CA VAL A 67 -0.08 -0.20 7.12
C VAL A 67 0.03 -0.50 5.62
N PHE A 68 -1.09 -0.76 4.95
CA PHE A 68 -1.16 -0.93 3.50
C PHE A 68 -1.95 0.20 2.86
N GLU A 69 -1.60 0.55 1.62
CA GLU A 69 -2.34 1.55 0.85
C GLU A 69 -2.40 1.22 -0.64
N THR A 70 -3.56 1.45 -1.25
CA THR A 70 -3.75 1.59 -2.70
C THR A 70 -3.77 3.06 -3.05
N ARG A 71 -2.93 3.46 -3.99
CA ARG A 71 -2.84 4.79 -4.55
C ARG A 71 -3.14 4.73 -6.05
N VAL A 72 -3.90 5.72 -6.53
CA VAL A 72 -4.15 5.91 -7.95
C VAL A 72 -3.56 7.24 -8.37
N THR A 73 -2.75 7.23 -9.42
CA THR A 73 -2.23 8.42 -10.08
C THR A 73 -2.61 8.40 -11.56
N GLU A 74 -2.61 9.57 -12.20
CA GLU A 74 -2.91 9.73 -13.62
C GLU A 74 -1.68 10.24 -14.36
N GLY A 75 -1.44 9.74 -15.58
CA GLY A 75 -0.36 10.21 -16.45
C GLY A 75 1.05 10.05 -15.86
N GLY A 76 1.22 9.18 -14.86
CA GLY A 76 2.48 9.03 -14.13
C GLY A 76 2.81 10.21 -13.20
N GLU A 77 1.85 11.09 -12.92
CA GLU A 77 2.03 12.16 -11.94
C GLU A 77 2.20 11.60 -10.52
N ARG A 78 2.86 12.38 -9.64
CA ARG A 78 3.02 12.02 -8.23
C ARG A 78 1.82 12.38 -7.36
N ARG A 79 0.78 12.99 -7.94
CA ARG A 79 -0.42 13.41 -7.21
C ARG A 79 -1.41 12.26 -7.14
N ASP A 80 -1.77 11.90 -5.92
CA ASP A 80 -2.78 10.89 -5.66
C ASP A 80 -4.15 11.47 -6.01
N LEU A 81 -4.87 10.82 -6.93
CA LEU A 81 -6.29 11.09 -7.18
C LEU A 81 -7.17 10.33 -6.20
N TYR A 82 -6.68 9.19 -5.71
CA TYR A 82 -7.37 8.32 -4.79
C TYR A 82 -6.39 7.63 -3.85
N LEU A 83 -6.79 7.48 -2.59
CA LEU A 83 -6.06 6.75 -1.56
C LEU A 83 -7.03 5.89 -0.75
N ARG A 84 -6.74 4.60 -0.62
CA ARG A 84 -7.44 3.68 0.27
C ARG A 84 -6.43 2.90 1.08
N ARG A 85 -6.72 2.66 2.37
CA ARG A 85 -5.80 1.98 3.28
C ARG A 85 -6.40 0.69 3.84
N TYR A 86 -5.54 -0.23 4.26
CA TYR A 86 -5.92 -1.55 4.76
C TYR A 86 -5.02 -2.02 5.90
N GLU A 87 -5.54 -2.95 6.70
CA GLU A 87 -4.83 -3.54 7.84
C GLU A 87 -4.00 -4.78 7.47
N THR A 88 -4.44 -5.53 6.45
CA THR A 88 -3.84 -6.81 6.08
C THR A 88 -3.48 -6.86 4.59
N TRP A 89 -2.51 -7.71 4.25
CA TRP A 89 -2.12 -7.98 2.86
C TRP A 89 -3.30 -8.48 2.04
N GLN A 90 -4.09 -9.42 2.58
CA GLN A 90 -5.26 -9.98 1.89
C GLN A 90 -6.32 -8.90 1.60
N HIS A 91 -6.62 -8.01 2.56
CA HIS A 91 -7.52 -6.88 2.32
C HIS A 91 -6.95 -5.94 1.25
N ALA A 92 -5.64 -5.71 1.25
CA ALA A 92 -4.98 -4.88 0.25
C ALA A 92 -5.02 -5.50 -1.16
N GLU A 93 -4.86 -6.82 -1.30
CA GLU A 93 -5.02 -7.54 -2.58
C GLU A 93 -6.44 -7.41 -3.12
N SER A 94 -7.45 -7.75 -2.31
CA SER A 94 -8.85 -7.61 -2.73
C SER A 94 -9.22 -6.16 -3.03
N GLY A 95 -8.71 -5.22 -2.23
CA GLY A 95 -8.91 -3.79 -2.45
C GLY A 95 -8.24 -3.27 -3.72
N HIS A 96 -7.07 -3.81 -4.09
CA HIS A 96 -6.41 -3.50 -5.37
C HIS A 96 -7.29 -3.91 -6.55
N GLU A 97 -7.78 -5.14 -6.55
CA GLU A 97 -8.66 -5.66 -7.61
C GLU A 97 -9.95 -4.84 -7.71
N GLU A 98 -10.53 -4.47 -6.57
CA GLU A 98 -11.74 -3.65 -6.51
C GLU A 98 -11.52 -2.27 -7.14
N VAL A 99 -10.43 -1.57 -6.79
CA VAL A 99 -10.09 -0.25 -7.35
C VAL A 99 -9.85 -0.34 -8.85
N CYS A 100 -9.10 -1.35 -9.30
CA CYS A 100 -8.87 -1.58 -10.72
C CYS A 100 -10.18 -1.83 -11.48
N ARG A 101 -11.14 -2.54 -10.89
CA ARG A 101 -12.46 -2.76 -11.49
C ARG A 101 -13.27 -1.46 -11.52
N GLN A 102 -13.32 -0.71 -10.43
CA GLN A 102 -14.06 0.57 -10.35
C GLN A 102 -13.61 1.54 -11.45
N ILE A 103 -12.29 1.71 -11.65
CA ILE A 103 -11.76 2.59 -12.70
C ILE A 103 -12.17 2.12 -14.10
N ARG A 104 -12.12 0.81 -14.37
CA ARG A 104 -12.57 0.27 -15.66
C ARG A 104 -14.06 0.50 -15.90
N ASP A 105 -14.89 0.27 -14.88
CA ASP A 105 -16.34 0.44 -14.98
C ASP A 105 -16.71 1.93 -15.19
N GLU A 106 -16.01 2.84 -14.51
CA GLU A 106 -16.19 4.30 -14.68
C GLU A 106 -15.81 4.76 -16.08
N LEU A 107 -14.68 4.28 -16.63
CA LEU A 107 -14.25 4.59 -18.00
C LEU A 107 -15.24 4.07 -19.04
N ALA A 108 -15.71 2.83 -18.90
CA ALA A 108 -16.68 2.24 -19.82
C ALA A 108 -18.06 2.93 -19.77
N SER A 109 -18.40 3.58 -18.65
CA SER A 109 -19.66 4.31 -18.49
C SER A 109 -19.59 5.76 -19.00
N ALA A 110 -18.39 6.25 -19.31
CA ALA A 110 -18.15 7.60 -19.82
C ALA A 110 -18.13 7.66 -21.37
N GLU A 111 -18.18 6.51 -22.04
CA GLU A 111 -18.28 6.34 -23.50
C GLU A 111 -19.75 6.28 -23.98
#